data_AF-A0A3C0FZK9-F1
#
_entry.id   AF-A0A3C0FZK9-F1
#
_cell.length_a   1.000
_cell.length_b   1.000
_cell.length_c   1.000
_cell.angle_alpha   90.00
_cell.angle_beta   90.00
_cell.angle_gamma   90.00
#
_symmetry.space_group_name_H-M   'P 1'
#
loop_
_entity.id
_entity.type
_entity.pdbx_description
1 polymer ?
#
loop_
_entity_poly.entity_id
_entity_poly.type
_entity_poly.pdbx_seq_one_letter_code
_entity_poly.pdbx_strand_id
1 'polypeptide(L)'
;NENKEELFISEHPKSYLELVSTDWRPMIEIEFPKPRGKEAKESESVDIENFIAIKGIKALGNQLITEKVKNINSLEPLPYEPVIPEKTEDIEVVDEQAVESGTENKKSKDVEGGSADEPTLFD
;
A
#
# COMPACT_ATOMS: atom_id res chain seq x y z
N ASN A 1 -21.01 -13.04 -3.59
CA ASN A 1 -21.64 -14.30 -4.03
C ASN A 1 -20.90 -15.42 -3.34
N GLU A 2 -21.37 -15.90 -2.18
CA GLU A 2 -20.60 -16.77 -1.27
C GLU A 2 -20.28 -18.17 -1.84
N ASN A 3 -20.96 -18.60 -2.91
CA ASN A 3 -20.74 -19.91 -3.54
C ASN A 3 -19.95 -19.84 -4.86
N LYS A 4 -19.28 -18.72 -5.17
CA LYS A 4 -18.45 -18.62 -6.38
C LYS A 4 -17.01 -19.00 -6.04
N GLU A 5 -16.56 -20.15 -6.54
CA GLU A 5 -15.15 -20.51 -6.49
C GLU A 5 -14.34 -19.50 -7.32
N GLU A 6 -13.28 -18.94 -6.72
CA GLU A 6 -12.36 -18.02 -7.40
C GLU A 6 -10.98 -18.65 -7.53
N LEU A 7 -10.44 -18.63 -8.75
CA LEU A 7 -9.06 -19.00 -9.01
C LEU A 7 -8.14 -17.80 -8.73
N PHE A 8 -7.15 -17.99 -7.86
CA PHE A 8 -6.22 -16.93 -7.44
C PHE A 8 -4.78 -17.13 -7.94
N ILE A 9 -4.44 -18.30 -8.48
CA ILE A 9 -3.17 -18.57 -9.17
C ILE A 9 -3.36 -18.55 -10.69
N SER A 10 -2.29 -18.34 -11.45
CA SER A 10 -2.35 -18.39 -12.91
C SER A 10 -2.60 -19.82 -13.42
N GLU A 11 -3.33 -19.95 -14.54
CA GLU A 11 -3.66 -21.24 -15.20
C GLU A 11 -2.49 -21.86 -15.99
N HIS A 12 -1.29 -21.28 -15.91
CA HIS A 12 -0.17 -21.78 -16.66
C HIS A 12 0.29 -23.15 -16.10
N PRO A 13 0.60 -24.17 -16.93
CA PRO A 13 0.92 -25.53 -16.46
C PRO A 13 2.15 -25.66 -15.55
N LYS A 14 2.98 -24.61 -15.49
CA LYS A 14 4.17 -24.54 -14.62
C LYS A 14 3.91 -23.76 -13.33
N SER A 15 2.71 -23.21 -13.16
CA SER A 15 2.29 -22.52 -11.96
C SER A 15 1.76 -23.54 -10.96
N TYR A 16 2.23 -23.44 -9.73
CA TYR A 16 1.78 -24.27 -8.62
C TYR A 16 1.83 -23.44 -7.34
N LEU A 17 1.04 -23.85 -6.37
CA LEU A 17 1.01 -23.24 -5.05
C LEU A 17 2.08 -23.91 -4.18
N GLU A 18 3.05 -23.12 -3.71
CA GLU A 18 4.14 -23.63 -2.87
C GLU A 18 3.80 -23.60 -1.38
N LEU A 19 3.34 -22.44 -0.88
CA LEU A 19 3.08 -22.23 0.55
C LEU A 19 1.85 -21.34 0.76
N VAL A 20 1.07 -21.66 1.80
CA VAL A 20 0.01 -20.81 2.32
C VAL A 20 0.22 -20.68 3.82
N SER A 21 0.17 -19.46 4.33
CA SER A 21 0.22 -19.16 5.76
C SER A 21 -0.96 -18.27 6.14
N THR A 22 -1.44 -18.42 7.37
CA THR A 22 -2.46 -17.58 8.00
C THR A 22 -1.87 -16.72 9.12
N ASP A 23 -0.54 -16.66 9.22
CA ASP A 23 0.16 -15.93 10.27
C ASP A 23 0.12 -14.43 10.01
N TRP A 24 0.17 -13.64 11.09
CA TRP A 24 0.16 -12.18 11.02
C TRP A 24 1.46 -11.61 10.43
N ARG A 25 2.60 -12.20 10.83
CA ARG A 25 3.94 -11.81 10.35
C ARG A 25 4.76 -13.04 9.93
N PRO A 26 4.43 -13.66 8.79
CA PRO A 26 5.13 -14.87 8.37
C PRO A 26 6.57 -14.54 7.95
N MET A 27 7.50 -15.34 8.43
CA MET A 27 8.89 -15.31 8.00
C MET A 27 9.21 -16.57 7.19
N ILE A 28 9.92 -16.41 6.08
CA ILE A 28 10.32 -17.53 5.23
C ILE A 28 11.82 -17.51 4.96
N GLU A 29 12.37 -18.67 4.64
CA GLU A 29 13.74 -18.84 4.16
C GLU A 29 13.73 -19.32 2.71
N ILE A 30 14.52 -18.66 1.86
CA ILE A 30 14.73 -19.01 0.46
C ILE A 30 16.09 -19.69 0.34
N GLU A 31 16.08 -20.97 -0.01
CA GLU A 31 17.30 -21.72 -0.33
C GLU A 31 17.61 -21.65 -1.82
N PHE A 32 18.88 -21.37 -2.15
CA PHE A 32 19.35 -21.33 -3.53
C PHE A 32 20.04 -22.63 -3.95
N PRO A 33 19.92 -23.04 -5.23
CA PRO A 33 20.64 -24.19 -5.74
C PRO A 33 22.13 -23.86 -5.86
N LYS A 34 22.99 -24.77 -5.39
CA LYS A 34 24.45 -24.62 -5.54
C LYS A 34 24.84 -24.70 -7.03
N PRO A 35 25.40 -23.64 -7.65
CA PRO A 35 25.85 -23.70 -9.03
C PRO A 35 27.07 -24.61 -9.14
N ARG A 36 27.17 -25.37 -10.24
CA ARG A 36 28.36 -26.20 -10.51
C ARG A 36 29.60 -25.30 -10.65
N GLY A 37 30.60 -25.52 -9.79
CA GLY A 37 31.88 -24.81 -9.83
C GLY A 37 31.91 -23.43 -9.16
N LYS A 38 30.84 -23.04 -8.45
CA LYS A 38 30.82 -21.81 -7.63
C LYS A 38 30.43 -22.12 -6.19
N GLU A 39 30.64 -21.15 -5.31
CA GLU A 39 30.14 -21.20 -3.94
C GLU A 39 28.62 -21.22 -3.91
N ALA A 40 28.06 -21.87 -2.87
CA ALA A 40 26.63 -21.86 -2.64
C ALA A 40 26.22 -20.45 -2.22
N LYS A 41 25.17 -19.91 -2.83
CA LYS A 41 24.57 -18.65 -2.37
C LYS A 41 23.94 -18.91 -1.00
N GLU A 42 24.13 -17.96 -0.10
CA GLU A 42 23.55 -18.02 1.25
C GLU A 42 22.02 -17.99 1.16
N SER A 43 21.37 -18.71 2.07
CA SER A 43 19.92 -18.65 2.22
C SER A 43 19.49 -17.25 2.67
N GLU A 44 18.36 -16.80 2.16
CA GLU A 44 17.82 -15.47 2.48
C GLU A 44 16.56 -15.61 3.33
N SER A 45 16.52 -14.95 4.49
CA SER A 45 15.33 -14.85 5.31
C SER A 45 14.54 -13.60 4.94
N VAL A 46 13.26 -13.77 4.63
CA VAL A 46 12.37 -12.68 4.19
C VAL A 46 11.16 -12.56 5.09
N ASP A 47 10.90 -11.33 5.55
CA ASP A 47 9.65 -10.93 6.20
C ASP A 47 8.61 -10.59 5.13
N ILE A 48 7.56 -11.42 5.06
CA ILE A 48 6.51 -11.30 4.04
C ILE A 48 5.62 -10.08 4.29
N GLU A 49 5.42 -9.67 5.54
CA GLU A 49 4.58 -8.50 5.87
C GLU A 49 5.17 -7.23 5.27
N ASN A 50 6.49 -7.05 5.41
CA ASN A 50 7.20 -5.92 4.82
C ASN A 50 7.24 -5.98 3.28
N PHE A 51 7.13 -7.17 2.70
CA PHE A 51 7.20 -7.37 1.25
C PHE A 51 5.86 -7.14 0.53
N ILE A 52 4.73 -7.44 1.19
CA ILE A 52 3.38 -7.37 0.63
C ILE A 52 2.56 -6.30 1.35
N ALA A 53 2.30 -5.18 0.67
CA ALA A 53 1.21 -4.30 1.05
C ALA A 53 -0.15 -5.01 0.87
N ILE A 54 -1.20 -4.57 1.59
CA ILE A 54 -2.55 -5.13 1.49
C ILE A 54 -2.99 -5.21 0.02
N LYS A 55 -3.23 -6.43 -0.46
CA LYS A 55 -3.62 -6.73 -1.85
C LYS A 55 -4.97 -7.45 -1.89
N GLY A 56 -5.79 -7.09 -2.88
CA GLY A 56 -7.04 -7.79 -3.14
C GLY A 56 -6.80 -9.19 -3.72
N ILE A 57 -7.79 -10.08 -3.58
CA ILE A 57 -7.72 -11.50 -3.99
C ILE A 57 -7.35 -11.72 -5.47
N LYS A 58 -7.60 -10.74 -6.34
CA LYS A 58 -7.31 -10.81 -7.78
C LYS A 58 -5.97 -10.20 -8.18
N ALA A 59 -5.22 -9.62 -7.23
CA ALA A 59 -3.93 -9.02 -7.53
C ALA A 59 -2.86 -10.11 -7.69
N LEU A 60 -2.04 -10.01 -8.72
CA LEU A 60 -1.00 -11.00 -9.06
C LEU A 60 0.19 -11.04 -8.07
N GLY A 61 0.12 -10.30 -6.96
CA GLY A 61 1.19 -10.23 -5.97
C GLY A 61 2.34 -9.30 -6.37
N ASN A 62 3.45 -9.36 -5.62
CA ASN A 62 4.74 -8.77 -5.99
C ASN A 62 5.66 -9.93 -6.37
N GLN A 63 6.57 -9.73 -7.32
CA GLN A 63 7.57 -10.74 -7.62
C GLN A 63 8.62 -10.77 -6.51
N LEU A 64 8.63 -11.85 -5.72
CA LEU A 64 9.60 -12.03 -4.65
C LEU A 64 11.01 -12.28 -5.17
N ILE A 65 11.15 -13.14 -6.18
CA ILE A 65 12.46 -13.51 -6.72
C ILE A 65 12.43 -13.82 -8.21
N THR A 66 13.54 -13.53 -8.89
CA THR A 66 13.74 -13.78 -10.34
C THR A 66 14.68 -14.95 -10.61
N GLU A 67 15.48 -15.34 -9.61
CA GLU A 67 16.45 -16.43 -9.70
C GLU A 67 15.81 -17.80 -9.45
N LYS A 68 16.54 -18.87 -9.78
CA LYS A 68 16.10 -20.22 -9.45
C LYS A 68 16.19 -20.44 -7.94
N VAL A 69 15.07 -20.81 -7.35
CA VAL A 69 14.97 -21.26 -5.96
C VAL A 69 15.06 -22.78 -5.92
N LYS A 70 15.71 -23.30 -4.90
CA LYS A 70 15.79 -24.75 -4.62
C LYS A 70 14.65 -25.17 -3.70
N ASN A 71 14.43 -24.42 -2.61
CA ASN A 71 13.39 -24.71 -1.63
C ASN A 71 12.92 -23.41 -0.96
N ILE A 72 11.66 -23.38 -0.52
CA ILE A 72 11.12 -22.31 0.33
C ILE A 72 10.68 -22.95 1.64
N ASN A 73 11.35 -22.59 2.74
CA ASN A 73 11.02 -23.09 4.06
C ASN A 73 10.23 -22.02 4.83
N SER A 74 9.19 -22.43 5.55
CA SER A 74 8.55 -21.54 6.53
C SER A 74 9.39 -21.51 7.80
N LEU A 75 9.71 -20.31 8.29
CA LEU A 75 10.36 -20.10 9.57
C LEU A 75 9.32 -19.73 10.64
N GLU A 76 9.76 -19.59 11.89
CA GLU A 76 8.89 -19.12 12.96
C GLU A 76 8.41 -17.68 12.66
N PRO A 77 7.10 -17.41 12.70
CA PRO A 77 6.56 -16.08 12.45
C PRO A 77 6.97 -15.10 13.54
N LEU A 78 7.13 -13.84 13.16
CA LEU A 78 7.45 -12.78 14.11
C LEU A 78 6.23 -12.44 14.99
N PRO A 79 6.42 -12.04 16.25
CA PRO A 79 5.34 -11.56 17.09
C PRO A 79 4.64 -10.34 16.47
N TYR A 80 3.32 -10.30 16.58
CA TYR A 80 2.53 -9.13 16.21
C TYR A 80 2.60 -8.08 17.34
N GLU A 81 3.03 -6.87 17.01
CA GLU A 81 2.96 -5.72 17.91
C GLU A 81 1.77 -4.85 17.48
N PRO A 82 0.74 -4.66 18.33
CA PRO A 82 -0.38 -3.80 18.00
C PRO A 82 0.08 -2.35 17.91
N VAL A 83 -0.21 -1.70 16.78
CA VAL A 83 0.01 -0.26 16.62
C VAL A 83 -0.91 0.45 17.61
N ILE A 84 -0.32 1.12 18.60
CA ILE A 84 -1.08 1.97 19.52
C ILE A 84 -1.63 3.10 18.67
N PRO A 85 -2.96 3.28 18.56
CA PRO A 85 -3.51 4.40 17.80
C PRO A 85 -2.96 5.69 18.42
N GLU A 86 -2.32 6.52 17.60
CA GLU A 86 -1.95 7.87 18.03
C GLU A 86 -3.24 8.54 18.51
N LYS A 87 -3.24 8.97 19.77
CA LYS A 87 -4.37 9.64 20.38
C LYS A 87 -4.60 10.93 19.57
N THR A 88 -5.74 11.05 18.92
CA THR A 88 -6.14 12.21 18.09
C THR A 88 -6.22 13.55 18.85
N GLU A 89 -5.78 13.61 20.11
CA GLU A 89 -5.92 14.78 20.98
C GLU A 89 -4.82 15.84 20.78
N ASP A 90 -3.75 15.57 20.03
CA ASP A 90 -2.63 16.52 19.80
C ASP A 90 -2.51 17.01 18.34
N ILE A 91 -3.58 16.96 17.54
CA ILE A 91 -3.62 17.72 16.29
C ILE A 91 -4.06 19.14 16.64
N GLU A 92 -3.10 20.01 16.97
CA GLU A 92 -3.36 21.46 16.97
C GLU A 92 -3.84 21.84 15.56
N VAL A 93 -5.13 22.14 15.45
CA VAL A 93 -5.73 22.75 14.26
C VAL A 93 -5.09 24.12 14.10
N VAL A 94 -4.01 24.21 13.32
CA VAL A 94 -3.48 25.50 12.88
C VAL A 94 -4.49 26.04 11.87
N ASP A 95 -5.10 27.16 12.22
CA ASP A 95 -6.11 27.89 11.45
C ASP A 95 -5.74 28.01 9.97
N GLU A 96 -6.78 28.07 9.14
CA GLU A 96 -6.72 28.29 7.70
C GLU A 96 -5.85 29.52 7.36
N GLN A 97 -4.66 29.29 6.81
CA GLN A 97 -3.91 30.35 6.16
C GLN A 97 -4.56 30.65 4.80
N ALA A 98 -5.22 31.79 4.73
CA ALA A 98 -5.69 32.37 3.48
C ALA A 98 -4.51 32.52 2.50
N VAL A 99 -4.50 31.70 1.45
CA VAL A 99 -3.63 31.90 0.30
C VAL A 99 -4.14 33.12 -0.47
N GLU A 100 -3.50 34.27 -0.28
CA GLU A 100 -3.74 35.45 -1.13
C GLU A 100 -3.31 35.11 -2.56
N SER A 101 -4.29 34.75 -3.39
CA SER A 101 -4.13 34.66 -4.83
C SER A 101 -3.89 36.06 -5.39
N GLY A 102 -2.63 36.37 -5.67
CA GLY A 102 -2.20 37.60 -6.33
C GLY A 102 -2.96 37.82 -7.63
N THR A 103 -3.71 38.92 -7.68
CA THR A 103 -4.44 39.35 -8.89
C THR A 103 -3.65 40.48 -9.54
N GLU A 104 -3.02 40.20 -10.68
CA GLU A 104 -2.56 41.24 -11.60
C GLU A 104 -3.72 41.70 -12.51
N ASN A 105 -3.79 43.01 -12.65
CA ASN A 105 -4.26 43.82 -13.78
C ASN A 105 -5.68 44.45 -13.79
N LYS A 106 -5.67 45.76 -13.46
CA LYS A 106 -6.31 46.91 -14.12
C LYS A 106 -7.76 46.79 -14.63
N LYS A 107 -8.67 47.55 -14.00
CA LYS A 107 -9.24 48.79 -14.60
C LYS A 107 -9.95 49.66 -13.55
N SER A 108 -9.74 50.96 -13.70
CA SER A 108 -10.27 52.07 -12.90
C SER A 108 -11.74 52.42 -13.24
N LYS A 109 -12.34 53.25 -12.35
CA LYS A 109 -13.61 54.01 -12.44
C LYS A 109 -14.86 53.26 -11.96
N ASP A 110 -15.80 53.83 -11.23
CA ASP A 110 -16.05 55.16 -10.63
C ASP A 110 -17.29 54.98 -9.72
N VAL A 111 -17.40 55.77 -8.64
CA VAL A 111 -18.65 56.35 -8.06
C VAL A 111 -19.68 55.38 -7.44
N GLU A 112 -19.78 55.30 -6.11
CA GLU A 112 -20.65 56.10 -5.22
C GLU A 112 -22.10 55.60 -5.14
N GLY A 113 -22.47 55.09 -3.95
CA GLY A 113 -23.80 55.26 -3.36
C GLY A 113 -24.94 54.34 -3.82
N GLY A 114 -25.54 53.65 -2.85
CA GLY A 114 -27.00 53.47 -2.84
C GLY A 114 -27.53 52.05 -3.07
N SER A 115 -27.98 51.46 -1.97
CA SER A 115 -29.23 50.69 -1.80
C SER A 115 -29.55 49.46 -2.68
N ALA A 116 -29.86 48.39 -1.93
CA ALA A 116 -30.88 47.35 -2.17
C ALA A 116 -30.49 46.08 -2.95
N ASP A 117 -30.89 44.96 -2.31
CA ASP A 117 -31.09 43.58 -2.78
C ASP A 117 -29.88 42.71 -3.15
N GLU A 118 -29.44 41.88 -2.18
CA GLU A 118 -28.89 40.55 -2.46
C GLU A 118 -30.04 39.64 -2.94
N PRO A 119 -29.94 38.97 -4.10
CA PRO A 119 -30.80 37.82 -4.38
C PRO A 119 -30.22 36.59 -3.68
N THR A 120 -30.96 36.03 -2.72
CA THR A 120 -30.68 34.70 -2.17
C THR A 120 -30.87 33.65 -3.25
N LEU A 121 -29.83 32.86 -3.54
CA LEU A 121 -29.81 31.82 -4.58
C LEU A 121 -30.64 30.57 -4.25
N PHE A 122 -31.68 30.71 -3.44
CA PHE A 122 -32.65 29.65 -3.17
C PHE A 122 -34.05 30.24 -3.00
N ASP A 123 -34.61 30.81 -4.08
CA ASP A 123 -35.84 30.38 -4.78
C ASP A 123 -36.07 31.26 -6.02
#